data_AF-D0N8E2-F1
#
_entry.id   AF-D0N8E2-F1
#
_cell.length_a   1.000
_cell.length_b   1.000
_cell.length_c   1.000
_cell.angle_alpha   90.00
_cell.angle_beta   90.00
_cell.angle_gamma   90.00
#
_symmetry.space_group_name_H-M   'P 1'
#
loop_
_entity.id
_entity.type
_entity.pdbx_description
1 polymer ?
#
loop_
_entity_poly.entity_id
_entity_poly.type
_entity_poly.pdbx_seq_one_letter_code
_entity_poly.pdbx_strand_id
1 'polypeptide(L)'
;MPKDRFVASPFPEVQVSELERRELLHIVDMHVDDYLTKYVDHVVVDKRKVDDRRWEHVKSKDKLRVYAERSHKELSRRGIEPETSLSATQRVQEHSVTKDLPVVMGIGTLVGDLDDLMYGVVSPTLDDMRVKASYIHDVDTAAVLCSVAGPSKEDPFRSIVIKWMAIDVPLQSTKLVRSRDFVYIEATGTAFLPTGDRVGYHLMHSIDFPQTKLLPKKTRGSLSVRSCALSLSPSRPGRCCLLRTTCIVDK
;
A
#
# COMPACT_ATOMS: atom_id res chain seq x y z
N MET A 1 -17.15 -24.77 -5.89
CA MET A 1 -17.35 -23.82 -7.00
C MET A 1 -16.59 -22.54 -6.67
N PRO A 2 -15.75 -22.02 -7.56
CA PRO A 2 -15.12 -20.71 -7.35
C PRO A 2 -16.27 -19.69 -7.30
N LYS A 3 -16.46 -19.01 -6.17
CA LYS A 3 -17.28 -17.80 -6.15
C LYS A 3 -16.57 -16.79 -7.05
N ASP A 4 -17.28 -16.12 -7.95
CA ASP A 4 -16.73 -15.07 -8.80
C ASP A 4 -16.13 -13.95 -7.94
N ARG A 5 -14.82 -14.08 -7.63
CA ARG A 5 -14.03 -13.11 -6.84
C ARG A 5 -13.78 -11.80 -7.59
N PHE A 6 -14.16 -11.70 -8.86
CA PHE A 6 -13.89 -10.54 -9.69
C PHE A 6 -15.12 -10.19 -10.51
N VAL A 7 -15.85 -9.20 -9.99
CA VAL A 7 -17.11 -8.71 -10.54
C VAL A 7 -16.86 -7.52 -11.49
N ALA A 8 -17.83 -7.24 -12.37
CA ALA A 8 -17.92 -5.94 -13.01
C ALA A 8 -17.92 -4.84 -11.93
N SER A 9 -17.28 -3.70 -12.22
CA SER A 9 -17.21 -2.55 -11.30
C SER A 9 -18.59 -2.26 -10.68
N PRO A 10 -18.69 -2.07 -9.36
CA PRO A 10 -19.96 -1.69 -8.72
C PRO A 10 -20.32 -0.22 -8.97
N PHE A 11 -19.44 0.54 -9.64
CA PHE A 11 -19.64 1.94 -10.00
C PHE A 11 -19.82 2.10 -11.51
N PRO A 12 -20.47 3.20 -11.95
CA PRO A 12 -20.39 3.64 -13.33
C PRO A 12 -18.94 3.79 -13.80
N GLU A 13 -18.75 3.84 -15.11
CA GLU A 13 -17.43 4.04 -15.70
C GLU A 13 -16.76 5.29 -15.12
N VAL A 14 -15.55 5.11 -14.60
CA VAL A 14 -14.76 6.18 -13.98
C VAL A 14 -13.95 6.87 -15.07
N GLN A 15 -14.41 8.06 -15.45
CA GLN A 15 -13.71 8.95 -16.37
C GLN A 15 -12.85 9.93 -15.57
N VAL A 16 -11.59 10.09 -15.99
CA VAL A 16 -10.61 11.00 -15.39
C VAL A 16 -10.21 12.02 -16.45
N SER A 17 -10.46 13.30 -16.19
CA SER A 17 -10.03 14.41 -17.04
C SER A 17 -8.51 14.59 -17.01
N GLU A 18 -7.95 15.31 -17.97
CA GLU A 18 -6.51 15.62 -17.99
C GLU A 18 -6.05 16.45 -16.78
N LEU A 19 -6.94 17.25 -16.20
CA LEU A 19 -6.64 17.98 -14.96
C LEU A 19 -6.53 17.00 -13.79
N GLU A 20 -7.56 16.17 -13.57
CA GLU A 20 -7.58 15.16 -12.50
C GLU A 20 -6.42 14.17 -12.66
N ARG A 21 -6.10 13.77 -13.89
CA ARG A 21 -4.94 12.91 -14.20
C ARG A 21 -3.65 13.54 -13.69
N ARG A 22 -3.40 14.83 -13.96
CA ARG A 22 -2.19 15.53 -13.46
C ARG A 22 -2.17 15.63 -11.93
N GLU A 23 -3.31 15.88 -11.31
CA GLU A 23 -3.43 15.92 -9.85
C GLU A 23 -3.14 14.55 -9.21
N LEU A 24 -3.69 13.47 -9.78
CA LEU A 24 -3.43 12.11 -9.33
C LEU A 24 -1.96 11.72 -9.47
N LEU A 25 -1.33 12.08 -10.60
CA LEU A 25 0.11 11.88 -10.80
C LEU A 25 0.93 12.63 -9.74
N HIS A 26 0.60 13.89 -9.48
CA HIS A 26 1.29 14.70 -8.48
C HIS A 26 1.15 14.13 -7.06
N ILE A 27 -0.04 13.66 -6.68
CA ILE A 27 -0.29 13.00 -5.40
C ILE A 27 0.57 11.74 -5.25
N VAL A 28 0.64 10.92 -6.30
CA VAL A 28 1.48 9.72 -6.32
C VAL A 28 2.95 10.08 -6.14
N ASP A 29 3.47 11.02 -6.93
CA ASP A 29 4.88 11.44 -6.86
C ASP A 29 5.23 11.95 -5.46
N MET A 30 4.39 12.81 -4.87
CA MET A 30 4.56 13.28 -3.49
C MET A 30 4.60 12.14 -2.46
N HIS A 31 3.71 11.14 -2.58
CA HIS A 31 3.69 10.00 -1.65
C HIS A 31 4.89 9.09 -1.81
N VAL A 32 5.34 8.87 -3.05
CA VAL A 32 6.51 8.06 -3.36
C VAL A 32 7.76 8.75 -2.81
N ASP A 33 7.93 10.05 -3.05
CA ASP A 33 9.09 10.82 -2.58
C ASP A 33 9.18 10.88 -1.05
N ASP A 34 8.05 11.16 -0.35
CA ASP A 34 7.98 11.14 1.11
C ASP A 34 8.40 9.76 1.66
N TYR A 35 7.92 8.70 1.03
CA TYR A 35 8.19 7.34 1.49
C TYR A 35 9.62 6.89 1.20
N LEU A 36 10.15 7.22 0.01
CA LEU A 36 11.52 6.89 -0.37
C LEU A 36 12.52 7.62 0.53
N THR A 37 12.28 8.88 0.86
CA THR A 37 13.09 9.62 1.84
C THR A 37 13.14 8.88 3.18
N LYS A 38 11.99 8.49 3.73
CA LYS A 38 11.90 7.71 4.99
C LYS A 38 12.55 6.34 4.89
N TYR A 39 12.50 5.72 3.72
CA TYR A 39 13.16 4.44 3.47
C TYR A 39 14.69 4.60 3.43
N VAL A 40 15.20 5.66 2.79
CA VAL A 40 16.63 6.00 2.78
C VAL A 40 17.12 6.24 4.20
N ASP A 41 16.40 7.03 5.01
CA ASP A 41 16.77 7.27 6.41
C ASP A 41 16.84 5.96 7.20
N HIS A 42 15.84 5.09 7.03
CA HIS A 42 15.86 3.77 7.66
C HIS A 42 17.08 2.92 7.25
N VAL A 43 17.49 3.00 5.98
CA VAL A 43 18.64 2.23 5.48
C VAL A 43 19.97 2.84 5.93
N VAL A 44 20.12 4.15 5.85
CA VAL A 44 21.38 4.89 6.06
C VAL A 44 21.59 5.26 7.52
N VAL A 45 20.58 5.88 8.14
CA VAL A 45 20.65 6.41 9.52
C VAL A 45 20.38 5.30 10.52
N ASP A 46 19.25 4.61 10.40
CA ASP A 46 18.85 3.56 11.36
C ASP A 46 19.62 2.24 11.15
N LYS A 47 20.41 2.15 10.08
CA LYS A 47 21.15 0.94 9.69
C LYS A 47 20.24 -0.29 9.63
N ARG A 48 19.02 -0.10 9.13
CA ARG A 48 17.96 -1.12 8.99
C ARG A 48 17.51 -1.73 10.33
N LYS A 49 17.71 -1.01 11.44
CA LYS A 49 17.20 -1.41 12.74
C LYS A 49 15.82 -0.81 12.95
N VAL A 50 14.96 -1.58 13.62
CA VAL A 50 13.65 -1.11 14.05
C VAL A 50 13.83 -0.42 15.40
N ASP A 51 13.23 0.75 15.57
CA ASP A 51 13.18 1.42 16.87
C ASP A 51 12.15 0.74 17.78
N ASP A 52 12.61 -0.11 18.69
CA ASP A 52 11.78 -0.85 19.64
C ASP A 52 11.06 0.06 20.66
N ARG A 53 11.43 1.36 20.75
CA ARG A 53 10.69 2.34 21.56
C ARG A 53 9.39 2.75 20.88
N ARG A 54 9.37 2.80 19.54
CA ARG A 54 8.21 3.17 18.72
C ARG A 54 7.41 1.94 18.27
N TRP A 55 8.10 0.88 17.90
CA TRP A 55 7.53 -0.32 17.30
C TRP A 55 7.46 -1.47 18.30
N GLU A 56 6.31 -2.13 18.35
CA GLU A 56 6.11 -3.36 19.09
C GLU A 56 6.05 -4.54 18.14
N HIS A 57 6.82 -5.59 18.43
CA HIS A 57 6.79 -6.81 17.62
C HIS A 57 5.45 -7.53 17.77
N VAL A 58 4.83 -7.89 16.66
CA VAL A 58 3.53 -8.59 16.61
C VAL A 58 3.72 -10.06 16.26
N LYS A 59 4.47 -10.34 15.20
CA LYS A 59 4.64 -11.70 14.68
C LYS A 59 5.88 -11.84 13.82
N SER A 60 6.47 -13.02 13.84
CA SER A 60 7.48 -13.44 12.87
C SER A 60 6.99 -14.69 12.14
N LYS A 61 7.29 -14.76 10.84
CA LYS A 61 7.16 -15.98 10.05
C LYS A 61 8.28 -15.99 9.01
N ASP A 62 9.06 -17.08 8.99
CA ASP A 62 10.23 -17.21 8.11
C ASP A 62 11.16 -15.99 8.22
N LYS A 63 11.42 -15.29 7.11
CA LYS A 63 12.24 -14.08 7.07
C LYS A 63 11.42 -12.78 7.15
N LEU A 64 10.12 -12.86 7.46
CA LEU A 64 9.23 -11.71 7.62
C LEU A 64 8.93 -11.46 9.10
N ARG A 65 9.04 -10.18 9.49
CA ARG A 65 8.71 -9.67 10.82
C ARG A 65 7.67 -8.57 10.68
N VAL A 66 6.66 -8.60 11.54
CA VAL A 66 5.57 -7.63 11.57
C VAL A 66 5.59 -6.92 12.91
N TYR A 67 5.47 -5.61 12.87
CA TYR A 67 5.45 -4.70 14.01
C TYR A 67 4.21 -3.82 13.96
N ALA A 68 3.68 -3.45 15.12
CA ALA A 68 2.65 -2.43 15.27
C ALA A 68 3.28 -1.20 15.90
N GLU A 69 2.85 -0.01 15.50
CA GLU A 69 3.21 1.21 16.21
C GLU A 69 2.52 1.21 17.57
N ARG A 70 3.26 1.60 18.61
CA ARG A 70 2.70 1.76 19.96
C ARG A 70 1.69 2.90 19.98
N SER A 71 0.76 2.86 20.94
CA SER A 71 -0.26 3.91 21.05
C SER A 71 0.36 5.29 21.32
N HIS A 72 -0.33 6.37 20.93
CA HIS A 72 0.13 7.73 21.18
C HIS A 72 0.47 7.98 22.65
N LYS A 73 -0.34 7.44 23.57
CA LYS A 73 -0.11 7.52 25.01
C LYS A 73 1.21 6.88 25.44
N GLU A 74 1.59 5.75 24.84
CA GLU A 74 2.85 5.07 25.12
C GLU A 74 4.05 5.80 24.51
N LEU A 75 3.89 6.36 23.31
CA LEU A 75 4.92 7.14 22.64
C LEU A 75 5.23 8.42 23.44
N SER A 76 4.20 9.18 23.85
CA SER A 76 4.38 10.38 24.68
C SER A 76 5.07 10.07 26.01
N ARG A 77 4.74 8.94 26.67
CA ARG A 77 5.44 8.49 27.90
C ARG A 77 6.92 8.19 27.67
N ARG A 78 7.30 7.85 26.43
CA ARG A 78 8.67 7.56 26.02
C ARG A 78 9.37 8.80 25.45
N GLY A 79 8.74 9.97 25.47
CA GLY A 79 9.27 11.20 24.88
C GLY A 79 9.41 11.13 23.36
N ILE A 80 8.57 10.33 22.70
CA ILE A 80 8.49 10.22 21.24
C ILE A 80 7.21 10.91 20.82
N GLU A 81 7.33 12.01 20.09
CA GLU A 81 6.21 12.59 19.37
C GLU A 81 6.02 11.79 18.08
N PRO A 82 4.86 11.14 17.87
CA PRO A 82 4.60 10.47 16.62
C PRO A 82 4.62 11.52 15.49
N GLU A 83 5.65 11.43 14.64
CA GLU A 83 5.63 12.03 13.31
C GLU A 83 4.27 11.67 12.69
N THR A 84 3.43 12.68 12.42
CA THR A 84 2.18 12.54 11.68
C THR A 84 2.53 12.09 10.27
N SER A 85 2.85 10.80 10.13
CA SER A 85 3.14 10.09 8.89
C SER A 85 1.88 9.93 8.03
N LEU A 86 0.80 10.57 8.50
CA LEU A 86 -0.46 10.89 7.89
C LEU A 86 -0.17 11.80 6.71
N SER A 87 -0.12 11.13 5.57
CA SER A 87 0.18 11.68 4.27
C SER A 87 -0.63 12.95 3.96
N ALA A 88 -0.12 13.81 3.09
CA ALA A 88 -0.68 15.12 2.73
C ALA A 88 -2.21 15.18 2.50
N THR A 89 -2.85 14.07 2.16
CA THR A 89 -4.31 13.92 2.06
C THR A 89 -5.08 14.01 3.39
N GLN A 90 -4.48 13.68 4.53
CA GLN A 90 -5.14 13.85 5.84
C GLN A 90 -5.18 15.32 6.28
N ARG A 91 -4.40 16.20 5.63
CA ARG A 91 -4.53 17.66 5.78
C ARG A 91 -5.74 18.24 5.02
N VAL A 92 -6.36 17.48 4.11
CA VAL A 92 -7.51 17.93 3.31
C VAL A 92 -8.85 17.60 4.00
N GLN A 93 -8.87 16.69 4.99
CA GLN A 93 -10.05 16.43 5.82
C GLN A 93 -9.90 17.09 7.20
N GLU A 94 -10.13 18.40 7.27
CA GLU A 94 -10.16 19.24 8.50
C GLU A 94 -11.13 18.75 9.60
N HIS A 95 -11.95 17.72 9.34
CA HIS A 95 -12.96 17.21 10.26
C HIS A 95 -12.84 15.74 10.65
N SER A 96 -11.79 15.02 10.24
CA SER A 96 -11.54 13.69 10.81
C SER A 96 -10.81 13.86 12.15
N VAL A 97 -11.53 13.59 13.25
CA VAL A 97 -10.92 13.35 14.56
C VAL A 97 -9.69 12.49 14.33
N THR A 98 -8.55 12.87 14.91
CA THR A 98 -7.31 12.08 14.93
C THR A 98 -7.60 10.74 15.59
N LYS A 99 -8.19 9.82 14.84
CA LYS A 99 -8.31 8.43 15.22
C LYS A 99 -6.88 7.92 15.26
N ASP A 100 -6.50 7.27 16.35
CA ASP A 100 -5.31 6.43 16.45
C ASP A 100 -5.43 5.28 15.44
N LEU A 101 -5.21 5.58 14.16
CA LEU A 101 -5.22 4.60 13.09
C LEU A 101 -4.07 3.63 13.35
N PRO A 102 -4.30 2.31 13.37
CA PRO A 102 -3.24 1.36 13.57
C PRO A 102 -2.24 1.46 12.42
N VAL A 103 -0.98 1.69 12.76
CA VAL A 103 0.13 1.62 11.81
C VAL A 103 0.85 0.29 12.02
N VAL A 104 1.00 -0.47 10.93
CA VAL A 104 1.70 -1.76 10.92
C VAL A 104 2.88 -1.66 9.96
N MET A 105 4.04 -2.18 10.39
CA MET A 105 5.24 -2.27 9.57
C MET A 105 5.67 -3.73 9.40
N GLY A 106 5.77 -4.18 8.16
CA GLY A 106 6.38 -5.44 7.78
C GLY A 106 7.81 -5.21 7.28
N ILE A 107 8.77 -5.99 7.78
CA ILE A 107 10.14 -6.01 7.27
C ILE A 107 10.56 -7.46 7.04
N GLY A 108 11.09 -7.75 5.86
CA GLY A 108 11.60 -9.08 5.59
C GLY A 108 12.50 -9.18 4.38
N THR A 109 12.87 -10.41 4.06
CA THR A 109 13.60 -10.71 2.82
C THR A 109 12.90 -11.79 2.02
N LEU A 110 12.75 -11.55 0.72
CA LEU A 110 12.23 -12.52 -0.25
C LEU A 110 13.39 -13.08 -1.07
N VAL A 111 13.32 -14.35 -1.50
CA VAL A 111 14.23 -14.91 -2.50
C VAL A 111 13.75 -14.54 -3.90
N GLY A 112 14.64 -14.04 -4.74
CA GLY A 112 14.34 -13.53 -6.07
C GLY A 112 15.10 -12.24 -6.35
N ASP A 113 15.04 -11.76 -7.59
CA ASP A 113 15.48 -10.40 -7.89
C ASP A 113 14.33 -9.39 -7.84
N LEU A 114 14.70 -8.12 -8.01
CA LEU A 114 13.75 -7.02 -7.94
C LEU A 114 12.72 -7.10 -9.07
N ASP A 115 13.11 -7.54 -10.26
CA ASP A 115 12.22 -7.58 -11.42
C ASP A 115 11.17 -8.68 -11.25
N ASP A 116 11.57 -9.87 -10.77
CA ASP A 116 10.66 -10.96 -10.40
C ASP A 116 9.59 -10.47 -9.41
N LEU A 117 10.02 -9.73 -8.38
CA LEU A 117 9.10 -9.16 -7.40
C LEU A 117 8.17 -8.13 -8.04
N MET A 118 8.69 -7.23 -8.88
CA MET A 118 7.88 -6.18 -9.49
C MET A 118 6.84 -6.76 -10.46
N TYR A 119 7.16 -7.84 -11.19
CA TYR A 119 6.17 -8.56 -12.01
C TYR A 119 5.08 -9.23 -11.16
N GLY A 120 5.37 -9.65 -9.93
CA GLY A 120 4.36 -10.16 -9.01
C GLY A 120 3.47 -9.05 -8.39
N VAL A 121 3.93 -7.81 -8.42
CA VAL A 121 3.26 -6.66 -7.79
C VAL A 121 2.39 -5.89 -8.78
N VAL A 122 2.93 -5.60 -9.97
CA VAL A 122 2.28 -4.84 -11.04
C VAL A 122 1.02 -5.55 -11.49
N SER A 123 -0.11 -4.84 -11.54
CA SER A 123 -1.39 -5.43 -11.95
C SER A 123 -2.29 -4.40 -12.63
N PRO A 124 -1.91 -3.90 -13.82
CA PRO A 124 -2.57 -2.75 -14.44
C PRO A 124 -3.99 -3.07 -14.93
N THR A 125 -4.28 -4.32 -15.26
CA THR A 125 -5.58 -4.75 -15.79
C THR A 125 -6.35 -5.67 -14.84
N LEU A 126 -7.64 -5.89 -15.15
CA LEU A 126 -8.47 -6.85 -14.42
C LEU A 126 -7.92 -8.27 -14.51
N ASP A 127 -7.36 -8.67 -15.65
CA ASP A 127 -6.79 -10.01 -15.82
C ASP A 127 -5.50 -10.19 -15.02
N ASP A 128 -4.63 -9.18 -14.98
CA ASP A 128 -3.44 -9.21 -14.13
C ASP A 128 -3.81 -9.29 -12.65
N MET A 129 -4.87 -8.58 -12.24
CA MET A 129 -5.38 -8.62 -10.87
C MET A 129 -5.99 -9.98 -10.52
N ARG A 130 -6.67 -10.63 -11.48
CA ARG A 130 -7.18 -12.01 -11.33
C ARG A 130 -6.07 -13.01 -11.11
N VAL A 131 -5.01 -12.91 -11.90
CA VAL A 131 -3.79 -13.72 -11.72
C VAL A 131 -3.21 -13.46 -10.33
N LYS A 132 -3.00 -12.20 -9.94
CA LYS A 132 -2.45 -11.81 -8.63
C LYS A 132 -3.23 -12.42 -7.45
N ALA A 133 -4.55 -12.24 -7.37
CA ALA A 133 -5.31 -12.76 -6.22
C ALA A 133 -5.49 -14.30 -6.22
N SER A 134 -5.24 -14.96 -7.36
CA SER A 134 -5.18 -16.43 -7.39
C SER A 134 -4.01 -16.99 -6.60
N TYR A 135 -2.97 -16.19 -6.36
CA TYR A 135 -1.81 -16.56 -5.52
C TYR A 135 -1.86 -15.96 -4.11
N ILE A 136 -2.30 -14.70 -3.97
CA ILE A 136 -2.20 -13.97 -2.68
C ILE A 136 -3.41 -14.23 -1.77
N HIS A 137 -4.60 -14.37 -2.34
CA HIS A 137 -5.87 -14.55 -1.61
C HIS A 137 -6.17 -13.45 -0.56
N ASP A 138 -5.79 -12.20 -0.86
CA ASP A 138 -5.92 -11.02 0.01
C ASP A 138 -7.25 -10.26 -0.15
N VAL A 139 -7.98 -10.48 -1.25
CA VAL A 139 -9.24 -9.78 -1.55
C VAL A 139 -10.37 -10.75 -1.88
N ASP A 140 -11.60 -10.36 -1.49
CA ASP A 140 -12.80 -11.12 -1.83
C ASP A 140 -13.37 -10.70 -3.17
N THR A 141 -13.49 -9.38 -3.37
CA THR A 141 -13.92 -8.78 -4.63
C THR A 141 -13.09 -7.55 -4.96
N ALA A 142 -12.66 -7.42 -6.20
CA ALA A 142 -11.94 -6.23 -6.67
C ALA A 142 -12.26 -5.89 -8.13
N ALA A 143 -12.09 -4.61 -8.49
CA ALA A 143 -12.26 -4.08 -9.84
C ALA A 143 -11.21 -3.02 -10.16
N VAL A 144 -10.79 -2.97 -11.43
CA VAL A 144 -10.05 -1.84 -11.99
C VAL A 144 -11.07 -0.81 -12.47
N LEU A 145 -10.98 0.42 -11.96
CA LEU A 145 -11.94 1.50 -12.28
C LEU A 145 -11.44 2.36 -13.45
N CYS A 146 -10.18 2.77 -13.43
CA CYS A 146 -9.59 3.62 -14.47
C CYS A 146 -8.07 3.52 -14.50
N SER A 147 -7.48 3.48 -15.69
CA SER A 147 -6.02 3.53 -15.88
C SER A 147 -5.55 4.98 -16.08
N VAL A 148 -4.72 5.47 -15.15
CA VAL A 148 -4.16 6.82 -15.18
C VAL A 148 -2.82 6.82 -15.89
N ALA A 149 -2.00 5.78 -15.70
CA ALA A 149 -0.78 5.54 -16.47
C ALA A 149 -0.52 4.03 -16.57
N GLY A 150 -0.15 3.57 -17.76
CA GLY A 150 0.15 2.16 -18.01
C GLY A 150 1.66 1.90 -18.17
N PRO A 151 2.09 0.63 -18.02
CA PRO A 151 3.44 0.21 -18.36
C PRO A 151 3.81 0.46 -19.83
N SER A 152 5.10 0.68 -20.09
CA SER A 152 5.66 0.70 -21.44
C SER A 152 6.80 -0.31 -21.58
N LYS A 153 7.40 -0.44 -22.78
CA LYS A 153 8.57 -1.31 -22.96
C LYS A 153 9.79 -0.78 -22.22
N GLU A 154 9.91 0.54 -22.13
CA GLU A 154 11.00 1.26 -21.49
C GLU A 154 10.82 1.33 -19.97
N ASP A 155 9.57 1.40 -19.50
CA ASP A 155 9.23 1.39 -18.08
C ASP A 155 8.11 0.36 -17.79
N PRO A 156 8.47 -0.93 -17.68
CA PRO A 156 7.50 -2.03 -17.57
C PRO A 156 6.82 -2.11 -16.20
N PHE A 157 7.35 -1.41 -15.20
CA PHE A 157 6.82 -1.45 -13.83
C PHE A 157 6.01 -0.22 -13.47
N ARG A 158 6.05 0.84 -14.28
CA ARG A 158 5.27 2.06 -14.07
C ARG A 158 3.80 1.85 -14.38
N SER A 159 3.00 1.81 -13.33
CA SER A 159 1.54 1.71 -13.45
C SER A 159 0.88 2.58 -12.40
N ILE A 160 -0.15 3.32 -12.79
CA ILE A 160 -0.97 4.13 -11.91
C ILE A 160 -2.42 3.89 -12.28
N VAL A 161 -3.18 3.29 -11.37
CA VAL A 161 -4.53 2.78 -11.64
C VAL A 161 -5.44 3.07 -10.46
N ILE A 162 -6.65 3.54 -10.74
CA ILE A 162 -7.72 3.66 -9.74
C ILE A 162 -8.39 2.30 -9.62
N LYS A 163 -8.46 1.77 -8.39
CA LYS A 163 -9.01 0.45 -8.09
C LYS A 163 -10.04 0.53 -6.98
N TRP A 164 -10.88 -0.49 -6.97
CA TRP A 164 -11.80 -0.77 -5.88
C TRP A 164 -11.57 -2.19 -5.38
N MET A 165 -11.63 -2.37 -4.06
CA MET A 165 -11.68 -3.69 -3.45
C MET A 165 -12.65 -3.72 -2.26
N ALA A 166 -13.19 -4.90 -1.97
CA ALA A 166 -13.85 -5.18 -0.71
C ALA A 166 -13.18 -6.34 0.00
N ILE A 167 -13.14 -6.21 1.32
CA ILE A 167 -12.57 -7.17 2.25
C ILE A 167 -13.66 -7.56 3.24
N ASP A 168 -13.98 -8.85 3.32
CA ASP A 168 -14.84 -9.41 4.35
C ASP A 168 -13.99 -9.83 5.55
N VAL A 169 -14.26 -9.20 6.69
CA VAL A 169 -13.57 -9.52 7.95
C VAL A 169 -14.12 -10.85 8.49
N PRO A 170 -13.28 -11.80 8.95
CA PRO A 170 -13.71 -13.14 9.39
C PRO A 170 -14.76 -13.19 10.53
N LEU A 171 -15.09 -12.07 11.18
CA LEU A 171 -16.08 -12.00 12.27
C LEU A 171 -17.55 -11.86 11.81
N GLN A 172 -17.84 -12.05 10.52
CA GLN A 172 -19.21 -11.99 9.96
C GLN A 172 -20.19 -13.06 10.48
N SER A 173 -19.74 -14.02 11.30
CA SER A 173 -20.66 -14.87 12.08
C SER A 173 -21.51 -14.06 13.08
N THR A 174 -21.06 -12.86 13.43
CA THR A 174 -21.87 -11.85 14.12
C THR A 174 -22.45 -10.90 13.06
N LYS A 175 -23.78 -10.82 12.93
CA LYS A 175 -24.51 -9.95 11.96
C LYS A 175 -24.29 -8.43 12.18
N LEU A 176 -23.25 -8.05 12.92
CA LEU A 176 -23.01 -6.70 13.41
C LEU A 176 -21.88 -5.97 12.67
N VAL A 177 -21.01 -6.69 11.94
CA VAL A 177 -19.87 -6.11 11.22
C VAL A 177 -20.24 -5.91 9.74
N ARG A 178 -20.36 -4.65 9.30
CA ARG A 178 -20.53 -4.31 7.88
C ARG A 178 -19.25 -4.65 7.11
N SER A 179 -19.39 -5.22 5.91
CA SER A 179 -18.29 -5.42 4.96
C SER A 179 -17.66 -4.06 4.59
N ARG A 180 -16.34 -4.01 4.42
CA ARG A 180 -15.63 -2.77 4.06
C ARG A 180 -15.24 -2.77 2.61
N ASP A 181 -15.32 -1.59 2.00
CA ASP A 181 -14.78 -1.35 0.68
C ASP A 181 -13.82 -0.16 0.67
N PHE A 182 -12.94 -0.17 -0.30
CA PHE A 182 -11.89 0.83 -0.48
C PHE A 182 -11.85 1.23 -1.94
N VAL A 183 -11.82 2.54 -2.19
CA VAL A 183 -11.45 3.11 -3.47
C VAL A 183 -10.08 3.76 -3.27
N TYR A 184 -9.13 3.42 -4.12
CA TYR A 184 -7.74 3.81 -3.94
C TYR A 184 -7.01 3.95 -5.28
N ILE A 185 -6.01 4.82 -5.29
CA ILE A 185 -4.99 4.83 -6.34
C ILE A 185 -3.93 3.80 -5.98
N GLU A 186 -3.61 2.91 -6.92
CA GLU A 186 -2.45 2.03 -6.84
C GLU A 186 -1.38 2.55 -7.79
N ALA A 187 -0.16 2.71 -7.29
CA ALA A 187 1.00 3.08 -8.09
C ALA A 187 2.16 2.09 -7.88
N THR A 188 2.80 1.70 -8.96
CA THR A 188 4.01 0.87 -8.96
C THR A 188 5.05 1.49 -9.87
N GLY A 189 6.31 1.18 -9.61
CA GLY A 189 7.42 1.59 -10.46
C GLY A 189 8.76 1.31 -9.81
N THR A 190 9.82 1.83 -10.43
CA THR A 190 11.16 1.76 -9.86
C THR A 190 11.78 3.15 -9.77
N ALA A 191 12.68 3.34 -8.81
CA ALA A 191 13.43 4.57 -8.60
C ALA A 191 14.88 4.22 -8.23
N PHE A 192 15.77 5.20 -8.35
CA PHE A 192 17.14 5.09 -7.87
C PHE A 192 17.30 5.94 -6.60
N LEU A 193 17.83 5.32 -5.54
CA LEU A 193 18.18 6.03 -4.33
C LEU A 193 19.42 6.91 -4.55
N PRO A 194 19.67 7.91 -3.68
CA PRO A 194 20.93 8.67 -3.72
C PRO A 194 22.19 7.82 -3.60
N THR A 195 22.07 6.60 -3.05
CA THR A 195 23.16 5.61 -2.97
C THR A 195 23.49 4.95 -4.32
N GLY A 196 22.67 5.16 -5.35
CA GLY A 196 22.75 4.47 -6.65
C GLY A 196 21.97 3.14 -6.68
N ASP A 197 21.41 2.72 -5.55
CA ASP A 197 20.63 1.50 -5.45
C ASP A 197 19.27 1.63 -6.16
N ARG A 198 18.93 0.65 -7.00
CA ARG A 198 17.60 0.57 -7.62
C ARG A 198 16.59 -0.04 -6.66
N VAL A 199 15.47 0.64 -6.46
CA VAL A 199 14.36 0.21 -5.63
C VAL A 199 13.07 0.09 -6.44
N GLY A 200 12.27 -0.92 -6.12
CA GLY A 200 10.88 -1.00 -6.55
C GLY A 200 9.98 -0.41 -5.48
N TYR A 201 8.90 0.25 -5.89
CA TYR A 201 7.89 0.77 -4.99
C TYR A 201 6.49 0.26 -5.35
N HIS A 202 5.65 0.15 -4.32
CA HIS A 202 4.23 -0.13 -4.43
C HIS A 202 3.47 0.73 -3.42
N LEU A 203 2.57 1.56 -3.94
CA LEU A 203 1.73 2.47 -3.18
C LEU A 203 0.27 2.07 -3.41
N MET A 204 -0.51 2.02 -2.34
CA MET A 204 -1.97 2.05 -2.40
C MET A 204 -2.44 3.17 -1.47
N HIS A 205 -3.21 4.10 -1.99
CA HIS A 205 -3.69 5.22 -1.19
C HIS A 205 -5.16 5.48 -1.47
N SER A 206 -5.99 5.49 -0.42
CA SER A 206 -7.42 5.79 -0.58
C SER A 206 -7.62 7.19 -1.14
N ILE A 207 -8.51 7.28 -2.12
CA ILE A 207 -8.92 8.54 -2.73
C ILE A 207 -10.44 8.64 -2.70
N ASP A 208 -10.93 9.87 -2.58
CA ASP A 208 -12.34 10.17 -2.79
C ASP A 208 -12.55 10.52 -4.26
N PHE A 209 -13.50 9.85 -4.89
CA PHE A 209 -13.80 10.04 -6.30
C PHE A 209 -15.32 10.19 -6.47
N PRO A 210 -15.84 11.31 -7.04
CA PRO A 210 -17.27 11.61 -7.05
C PRO A 210 -18.16 10.51 -7.66
N GLN A 211 -17.63 9.79 -8.64
CA GLN A 211 -18.29 8.69 -9.35
C GLN A 211 -18.42 7.42 -8.48
N THR A 212 -17.71 7.35 -7.34
CA THR A 212 -17.65 6.17 -6.45
C THR A 212 -18.51 6.32 -5.20
N LYS A 213 -19.83 6.46 -5.39
CA LYS A 213 -20.82 6.60 -4.30
C LYS A 213 -20.75 5.45 -3.29
N LEU A 214 -21.17 5.70 -2.05
CA LEU A 214 -21.22 4.67 -1.01
C LEU A 214 -22.11 3.50 -1.42
N LEU A 215 -21.60 2.27 -1.25
CA LEU A 215 -22.33 1.05 -1.58
C LEU A 215 -23.27 0.65 -0.43
N PRO A 216 -24.51 0.17 -0.73
CA PRO A 216 -25.42 -0.30 0.31
C PRO A 216 -24.81 -1.41 1.18
N LYS A 217 -25.02 -1.32 2.50
CA LYS A 217 -24.53 -2.30 3.51
C LYS A 217 -23.00 -2.42 3.60
N LYS A 218 -22.24 -1.56 2.92
CA LYS A 218 -20.79 -1.46 3.07
C LYS A 218 -20.40 -0.15 3.74
N THR A 219 -19.28 -0.17 4.45
CA THR A 219 -18.66 1.03 5.02
C THR A 219 -17.41 1.33 4.21
N ARG A 220 -17.31 2.54 3.64
CA ARG A 220 -16.09 3.00 2.97
C ARG A 220 -14.97 3.15 3.99
N GLY A 221 -13.93 2.35 3.85
CA GLY A 221 -12.70 2.47 4.62
C GLY A 221 -11.70 3.39 3.96
N SER A 222 -10.71 3.82 4.73
CA SER A 222 -9.52 4.50 4.24
C SER A 222 -8.29 3.63 4.50
N LEU A 223 -7.38 3.55 3.53
CA LEU A 223 -6.10 2.88 3.67
C LEU A 223 -4.97 3.70 3.06
N SER A 224 -3.77 3.48 3.57
CA SER A 224 -2.52 3.93 2.98
C SER A 224 -1.47 2.84 3.19
N VAL A 225 -1.09 2.17 2.11
CA VAL A 225 -0.07 1.12 2.08
C VAL A 225 1.09 1.61 1.23
N ARG A 226 2.29 1.54 1.79
CA ARG A 226 3.52 1.94 1.12
C ARG A 226 4.56 0.85 1.28
N SER A 227 5.08 0.33 0.18
CA SER A 227 6.07 -0.74 0.17
C SER A 227 7.25 -0.36 -0.71
N CYS A 228 8.46 -0.68 -0.25
CA CYS A 228 9.69 -0.58 -1.03
C CYS A 228 10.45 -1.89 -0.97
N ALA A 229 11.05 -2.25 -2.10
CA ALA A 229 11.90 -3.41 -2.22
C ALA A 229 13.25 -3.04 -2.83
N LEU A 230 14.32 -3.55 -2.23
CA LEU A 230 15.70 -3.31 -2.67
C LEU A 230 16.42 -4.63 -2.89
N SER A 231 17.10 -4.79 -4.02
CA SER A 231 18.00 -5.92 -4.26
C SER A 231 19.20 -5.86 -3.31
N LEU A 232 19.46 -6.95 -2.56
CA LEU A 232 20.66 -7.07 -1.74
C LEU A 232 21.84 -7.51 -2.61
N SER A 233 23.01 -6.91 -2.37
CA SER A 233 24.27 -7.12 -3.10
C SER A 233 24.51 -8.56 -3.59
N PRO A 234 25.11 -8.73 -4.79
CA PRO A 234 25.43 -10.04 -5.39
C PRO A 234 26.38 -10.94 -4.56
N SER A 235 26.96 -10.42 -3.47
CA SER A 235 27.85 -11.17 -2.57
C SER A 235 27.14 -12.20 -1.67
N ARG A 236 25.80 -12.23 -1.65
CA ARG A 236 25.03 -13.24 -0.90
C ARG A 236 24.56 -14.36 -1.83
N PRO A 237 24.81 -15.65 -1.51
CA PRO A 237 24.22 -16.75 -2.27
C PRO A 237 22.69 -16.70 -2.16
N GLY A 238 22.03 -16.59 -3.32
CA GLY A 238 20.59 -16.37 -3.45
C GLY A 238 20.25 -14.87 -3.48
N ARG A 239 19.81 -14.37 -4.65
CA ARG A 239 19.28 -13.00 -4.80
C ARG A 239 18.17 -12.82 -3.76
N CYS A 240 18.28 -11.78 -2.94
CA CYS A 240 17.30 -11.50 -1.91
C CYS A 240 16.87 -10.04 -1.99
N CYS A 241 15.58 -9.78 -1.93
CA CYS A 241 15.05 -8.42 -1.83
C CYS A 241 14.71 -8.08 -0.39
N LEU A 242 15.22 -6.97 0.13
CA LEU A 242 14.74 -6.38 1.38
C LEU A 242 13.40 -5.71 1.10
N LEU A 243 12.34 -6.18 1.75
CA LEU A 243 11.00 -5.60 1.67
C LEU A 243 10.71 -4.84 2.96
N ARG A 244 10.25 -3.60 2.82
CA ARG A 244 9.66 -2.82 3.91
C ARG A 244 8.30 -2.30 3.46
N THR A 245 7.28 -2.65 4.24
CA THR A 245 5.89 -2.26 4.00
C THR A 245 5.34 -1.56 5.24
N THR A 246 4.73 -0.39 5.07
CA THR A 246 3.97 0.30 6.10
C THR A 246 2.51 0.37 5.67
N CYS A 247 1.61 -0.10 6.52
CA CYS A 247 0.17 -0.10 6.31
C CYS A 247 -0.53 0.73 7.39
N ILE A 248 -1.45 1.58 6.95
CA ILE A 248 -2.37 2.34 7.80
C ILE A 248 -3.77 2.03 7.27
N VAL A 249 -4.67 1.56 8.12
CA VAL A 249 -6.05 1.20 7.71
C VAL A 249 -7.03 1.63 8.80
N ASP A 250 -8.15 2.26 8.42
CA ASP A 250 -9.23 2.54 9.38
C ASP A 250 -9.85 1.24 9.91
N LYS A 251 -10.05 1.21 11.23
CA LYS A 251 -10.49 0.03 11.97
C LYS A 251 -11.97 -0.22 11.88
#